data_AF-A0A2G8KU02-F1
#
_entry.id   AF-A0A2G8KU02-F1
#
_cell.length_a   1.000
_cell.length_b   1.000
_cell.length_c   1.000
_cell.angle_alpha   90.00
_cell.angle_beta   90.00
_cell.angle_gamma   90.00
#
_symmetry.space_group_name_H-M   'P 1'
#
loop_
_entity.id
_entity.type
_entity.pdbx_description
1 polymer ?
#
loop_
_entity_poly.entity_id
_entity_poly.type
_entity_poly.pdbx_seq_one_letter_code
_entity_poly.pdbx_strand_id
1 'polypeptide(L)'
;MTLESWRRYHRERSPSQLWVLGTHESPLTCVAVRPPDDMKMVYNLSFTYHSRSDFPTPYGFYTKYATQQNGSVNWYSKKSKLIRWSSSHCPLSPRHYKRRDFAYALKEHINITMYGTCGDGRFDGEEYTEAVTEHKFSLILENSCCAEYITEKFWDSLLKYNQVPVVYGATREEYDRIAPPKSYIFMQDFSSLEELAGFITKVGSSEIEYNEYHYWRRLGYVTKRRNPEDRIHHCNSICRMSDTVKQARAGKKFQYDEMSDVFFGGCRDCQKELDFFY
;
A
#
# COMPACT_ATOMS: atom_id res chain seq x y z
N MET A 1 -13.34 17.96 4.82
CA MET A 1 -14.70 18.33 5.26
C MET A 1 -14.58 19.35 6.38
N THR A 2 -15.34 20.45 6.37
CA THR A 2 -15.29 21.45 7.45
C THR A 2 -16.07 20.98 8.68
N LEU A 3 -15.78 21.54 9.85
CA LEU A 3 -16.55 21.29 11.08
C LEU A 3 -18.05 21.61 10.89
N GLU A 4 -18.35 22.70 10.17
CA GLU A 4 -19.72 23.09 9.84
C GLU A 4 -20.42 22.03 8.97
N SER A 5 -19.72 21.49 7.98
CA SER A 5 -20.24 20.41 7.13
C SER A 5 -20.57 19.17 7.95
N TRP A 6 -19.66 18.76 8.85
CA TRP A 6 -19.90 17.66 9.79
C TRP A 6 -21.14 17.89 10.66
N ARG A 7 -21.27 19.08 11.28
CA ARG A 7 -22.43 19.45 12.11
C ARG A 7 -23.72 19.40 11.33
N ARG A 8 -23.73 19.91 10.10
CA ARG A 8 -24.89 19.93 9.23
C ARG A 8 -25.33 18.51 8.88
N TYR A 9 -24.43 17.71 8.32
CA TYR A 9 -24.74 16.34 7.92
C TYR A 9 -25.18 15.46 9.10
N HIS A 10 -24.54 15.60 10.26
CA HIS A 10 -24.95 14.85 11.45
C HIS A 10 -26.36 15.23 11.95
N ARG A 11 -26.76 16.50 11.82
CA ARG A 11 -28.09 17.00 12.21
C ARG A 11 -29.19 16.61 11.23
N GLU A 12 -28.87 16.62 9.94
CA GLU A 12 -29.84 16.36 8.85
C GLU A 12 -30.05 14.86 8.58
N ARG A 13 -29.19 13.97 9.10
CA ARG A 13 -29.30 12.54 8.84
C ARG A 13 -30.56 11.95 9.48
N SER A 14 -31.21 11.02 8.77
CA SER A 14 -32.28 10.23 9.38
C SER A 14 -31.70 9.23 10.38
N PRO A 15 -32.46 8.82 11.42
CA PRO A 15 -32.00 7.80 12.38
C PRO A 15 -31.68 6.44 11.75
N SER A 16 -32.21 6.15 10.56
CA SER A 16 -31.98 4.91 9.80
C SER A 16 -30.87 5.03 8.74
N GLN A 17 -30.30 6.22 8.56
CA GLN A 17 -29.22 6.44 7.61
C GLN A 17 -27.89 5.94 8.19
N LEU A 18 -27.35 4.89 7.55
CA LEU A 18 -26.01 4.40 7.84
C LEU A 18 -24.95 5.31 7.23
N TRP A 19 -23.90 5.57 8.00
CA TRP A 19 -22.72 6.28 7.53
C TRP A 19 -21.56 5.30 7.36
N VAL A 20 -20.86 5.40 6.23
CA VAL A 20 -19.74 4.52 5.91
C VAL A 20 -18.46 5.35 5.84
N LEU A 21 -17.43 4.95 6.58
CA LEU A 21 -16.10 5.53 6.41
C LEU A 21 -15.50 4.99 5.11
N GLY A 22 -15.53 5.81 4.06
CA GLY A 22 -14.94 5.48 2.76
C GLY A 22 -13.58 6.13 2.57
N THR A 23 -12.50 5.34 2.57
CA THR A 23 -11.16 5.85 2.21
C THR A 23 -10.22 4.74 1.78
N HIS A 24 -9.37 5.05 0.81
CA HIS A 24 -8.23 4.20 0.41
C HIS A 24 -6.93 4.62 1.08
N GLU A 25 -6.90 5.84 1.63
CA GLU A 25 -5.73 6.40 2.26
C GLU A 25 -5.62 5.97 3.72
N SER A 26 -4.38 5.98 4.22
CA SER A 26 -4.12 5.74 5.63
C SER A 26 -4.82 6.79 6.50
N PRO A 27 -5.18 6.48 7.75
CA PRO A 27 -5.77 7.44 8.67
C PRO A 27 -4.86 8.66 8.95
N LEU A 28 -3.54 8.51 8.80
CA LEU A 28 -2.57 9.60 8.96
C LEU A 28 -2.57 10.55 7.75
N THR A 29 -2.83 10.02 6.55
CA THR A 29 -2.89 10.79 5.30
C THR A 29 -4.28 11.42 5.10
N CYS A 30 -5.34 10.72 5.50
CA CYS A 30 -6.72 11.16 5.33
C CYS A 30 -7.33 11.74 6.62
N VAL A 31 -6.69 12.74 7.22
CA VAL A 31 -7.19 13.34 8.48
C VAL A 31 -8.58 13.99 8.32
N ALA A 32 -8.93 14.41 7.11
CA ALA A 32 -10.19 15.10 6.82
C ALA A 32 -11.45 14.23 6.90
N VAL A 33 -11.30 12.89 6.89
CA VAL A 33 -12.42 11.94 7.10
C VAL A 33 -12.58 11.53 8.56
N ARG A 34 -11.70 12.00 9.46
CA ARG A 34 -11.88 11.82 10.90
C ARG A 34 -13.00 12.74 11.39
N PRO A 35 -13.98 12.22 12.16
CA PRO A 35 -14.93 13.06 12.86
C PRO A 35 -14.26 14.07 13.78
N PRO A 36 -14.86 15.26 13.98
CA PRO A 36 -14.48 16.15 15.06
C PRO A 36 -14.53 15.43 16.43
N ASP A 37 -13.56 15.70 17.31
CA ASP A 37 -13.46 15.00 18.60
C ASP A 37 -14.70 15.20 19.50
N ASP A 38 -15.43 16.32 19.34
CA ASP A 38 -16.69 16.62 20.04
C ASP A 38 -17.90 15.83 19.50
N MET A 39 -17.77 15.18 18.34
CA MET A 39 -18.85 14.44 17.69
C MET A 39 -18.77 12.92 17.85
N LYS A 40 -17.73 12.39 18.51
CA LYS A 40 -17.45 10.97 18.80
C LYS A 40 -18.31 9.95 18.01
N MET A 41 -17.68 9.19 17.12
CA MET A 41 -18.26 8.04 16.40
C MET A 41 -19.49 8.36 15.55
N VAL A 42 -19.23 8.76 14.30
CA VAL A 42 -20.28 9.11 13.32
C VAL A 42 -20.47 8.01 12.26
N TYR A 43 -19.55 7.06 12.19
CA TYR A 43 -19.58 5.99 11.21
C TYR A 43 -20.18 4.72 11.81
N ASN A 44 -20.97 4.03 10.99
CA ASN A 44 -21.59 2.76 11.33
C ASN A 44 -20.80 1.58 10.74
N LEU A 45 -20.14 1.82 9.61
CA LEU A 45 -19.51 0.81 8.76
C LEU A 45 -18.23 1.35 8.15
N SER A 46 -17.39 0.47 7.62
CA SER A 46 -16.16 0.82 6.92
C SER A 46 -16.11 0.31 5.48
N PHE A 47 -15.55 1.15 4.60
CA PHE A 47 -15.19 0.84 3.22
C PHE A 47 -13.75 1.28 3.02
N THR A 48 -12.81 0.40 3.34
CA THR A 48 -11.38 0.72 3.41
C THR A 48 -10.51 -0.39 2.84
N TYR A 49 -9.20 -0.16 2.74
CA TYR A 49 -8.24 -1.15 2.21
C TYR A 49 -8.07 -2.39 3.11
N HIS A 50 -8.37 -2.26 4.41
CA HIS A 50 -8.14 -3.30 5.40
C HIS A 50 -9.09 -4.50 5.21
N SER A 51 -8.59 -5.73 5.34
CA SER A 51 -9.35 -6.97 5.10
C SER A 51 -10.55 -7.15 6.04
N ARG A 52 -10.42 -6.67 7.29
CA ARG A 52 -11.48 -6.63 8.31
C ARG A 52 -12.50 -5.48 8.16
N SER A 53 -12.41 -4.68 7.10
CA SER A 53 -13.43 -3.67 6.79
C SER A 53 -14.75 -4.34 6.41
N ASP A 54 -15.91 -3.74 6.71
CA ASP A 54 -17.22 -4.28 6.29
C ASP A 54 -17.27 -4.50 4.77
N PHE A 55 -16.70 -3.53 4.04
CA PHE A 55 -16.53 -3.55 2.60
C PHE A 55 -15.04 -3.41 2.24
N PRO A 56 -14.28 -4.52 2.22
CA PRO A 56 -12.83 -4.47 2.03
C PRO A 56 -12.45 -4.18 0.58
N THR A 57 -11.54 -3.23 0.40
CA THR A 57 -11.08 -2.74 -0.91
C THR A 57 -9.56 -2.64 -1.01
N PRO A 58 -8.84 -3.78 -0.85
CA PRO A 58 -7.39 -3.80 -0.94
C PRO A 58 -6.93 -3.35 -2.34
N TYR A 59 -5.72 -2.78 -2.41
CA TYR A 59 -5.18 -2.27 -3.67
C TYR A 59 -4.88 -3.36 -4.71
N GLY A 60 -4.70 -4.61 -4.27
CA GLY A 60 -4.49 -5.75 -5.13
C GLY A 60 -4.53 -7.07 -4.38
N PHE A 61 -4.38 -8.15 -5.13
CA PHE A 61 -4.30 -9.51 -4.60
C PHE A 61 -3.51 -10.41 -5.55
N TYR A 62 -3.00 -11.50 -4.99
CA TYR A 62 -2.38 -12.59 -5.73
C TYR A 62 -3.32 -13.80 -5.82
N THR A 63 -3.51 -14.33 -7.02
CA THR A 63 -4.31 -15.53 -7.27
C THR A 63 -3.42 -16.63 -7.83
N LYS A 64 -3.38 -17.78 -7.14
CA LYS A 64 -2.68 -18.96 -7.62
C LYS A 64 -3.42 -19.57 -8.80
N TYR A 65 -2.68 -20.04 -9.80
CA TYR A 65 -3.24 -20.87 -10.84
C TYR A 65 -3.58 -22.26 -10.27
N ALA A 66 -4.56 -22.93 -10.90
CA ALA A 66 -4.84 -24.33 -10.60
C ALA A 66 -3.65 -25.23 -10.98
N THR A 67 -2.94 -24.88 -12.06
CA THR A 67 -1.74 -25.57 -12.53
C THR A 67 -0.64 -24.57 -12.86
N GLN A 68 0.61 -24.95 -12.59
CA GLN A 68 1.78 -24.13 -12.90
C GLN A 68 1.88 -23.87 -14.41
N GLN A 69 2.14 -22.62 -14.77
CA GLN A 69 2.28 -22.22 -16.17
C GLN A 69 3.70 -22.48 -16.69
N ASN A 70 3.77 -22.81 -17.99
CA ASN A 70 5.01 -23.00 -18.72
C ASN A 70 5.56 -21.65 -19.23
N GLY A 71 6.86 -21.62 -19.50
CA GLY A 71 7.58 -20.43 -19.93
C GLY A 71 8.41 -19.79 -18.82
N SER A 72 9.57 -19.26 -19.21
CA SER A 72 10.43 -18.46 -18.36
C SER A 72 10.77 -17.18 -19.11
N VAL A 73 10.45 -16.04 -18.51
CA VAL A 73 10.90 -14.74 -19.01
C VAL A 73 12.17 -14.41 -18.25
N ASN A 74 13.28 -14.20 -18.95
CA ASN A 74 14.45 -13.59 -18.34
C ASN A 74 14.15 -12.10 -18.09
N TRP A 75 13.79 -11.76 -16.86
CA TRP A 75 13.53 -10.38 -16.46
C TRP A 75 14.82 -9.62 -16.22
N TYR A 76 15.90 -10.29 -15.84
CA TYR A 76 17.21 -9.66 -15.62
C TYR A 76 17.68 -8.90 -16.86
N SER A 77 17.57 -9.51 -18.04
CA SER A 77 18.01 -8.92 -19.31
C SER A 77 17.12 -7.77 -19.80
N LYS A 78 15.92 -7.59 -19.22
CA LYS A 78 15.01 -6.48 -19.54
C LYS A 78 15.26 -5.22 -18.73
N LYS A 79 16.23 -5.25 -17.80
CA LYS A 79 16.51 -4.16 -16.86
C LYS A 79 17.95 -3.69 -17.00
N SER A 80 18.15 -2.37 -17.08
CA SER A 80 19.46 -1.74 -17.21
C SER A 80 19.89 -1.00 -15.94
N LYS A 81 18.94 -0.60 -15.08
CA LYS A 81 19.21 0.15 -13.84
C LYS A 81 18.91 -0.71 -12.61
N LEU A 82 19.58 -0.40 -11.50
CA LEU A 82 19.50 -1.20 -10.28
C LEU A 82 18.21 -0.92 -9.51
N ILE A 83 18.10 0.24 -8.85
CA ILE A 83 16.98 0.56 -7.96
C ILE A 83 16.50 2.01 -8.17
N ARG A 84 15.20 2.21 -8.02
CA ARG A 84 14.57 3.54 -8.01
C ARG A 84 13.73 3.78 -6.76
N TRP A 85 13.54 5.05 -6.44
CA TRP A 85 12.52 5.52 -5.50
C TRP A 85 11.71 6.64 -6.14
N SER A 86 10.38 6.61 -5.97
CA SER A 86 9.50 7.63 -6.52
C SER A 86 8.57 8.17 -5.44
N SER A 87 8.60 9.48 -5.21
CA SER A 87 7.68 10.15 -4.29
C SER A 87 7.44 11.60 -4.69
N SER A 88 6.19 12.05 -4.55
CA SER A 88 5.80 13.45 -4.75
C SER A 88 5.18 14.08 -3.49
N HIS A 89 5.24 13.39 -2.36
CA HIS A 89 4.61 13.79 -1.11
C HIS A 89 5.63 13.82 0.04
N CYS A 90 6.34 14.94 0.19
CA CYS A 90 7.33 15.15 1.25
C CYS A 90 7.40 16.63 1.69
N PRO A 91 7.33 16.94 3.00
CA PRO A 91 6.86 16.11 4.12
C PRO A 91 5.32 16.03 4.16
N LEU A 92 4.75 14.91 4.61
CA LEU A 92 3.28 14.77 4.73
C LEU A 92 2.74 15.48 5.99
N SER A 93 3.29 15.13 7.16
CA SER A 93 3.04 15.80 8.46
C SER A 93 4.02 15.26 9.50
N PRO A 94 4.14 15.88 10.70
CA PRO A 94 4.97 15.36 11.79
C PRO A 94 4.59 13.96 12.29
N ARG A 95 3.41 13.43 11.91
CA ARG A 95 2.94 12.08 12.26
C ARG A 95 3.44 11.02 11.28
N HIS A 96 3.96 11.42 10.12
CA HIS A 96 4.52 10.48 9.15
C HIS A 96 6.02 10.34 9.40
N TYR A 97 6.53 9.14 9.22
CA TYR A 97 7.96 8.88 9.30
C TYR A 97 8.72 9.52 8.13
N LYS A 98 10.03 9.75 8.33
CA LYS A 98 10.89 10.47 7.41
C LYS A 98 11.37 9.59 6.26
N ARG A 99 10.45 9.20 5.38
CA ARG A 99 10.71 8.36 4.18
C ARG A 99 11.81 8.89 3.29
N ARG A 100 11.83 10.21 3.08
CA ARG A 100 12.84 10.86 2.24
C ARG A 100 14.20 10.66 2.87
N ASP A 101 14.34 10.96 4.15
CA ASP A 101 15.61 10.87 4.85
C ASP A 101 16.14 9.43 4.82
N PHE A 102 15.28 8.43 5.00
CA PHE A 102 15.63 7.01 4.78
C PHE A 102 16.11 6.70 3.37
N ALA A 103 15.40 7.16 2.34
CA ALA A 103 15.79 6.93 0.95
C ALA A 103 17.16 7.58 0.62
N TYR A 104 17.43 8.78 1.17
CA TYR A 104 18.73 9.44 1.00
C TYR A 104 19.84 8.75 1.77
N ALA A 105 19.59 8.27 2.99
CA ALA A 105 20.60 7.51 3.72
C ALA A 105 20.96 6.20 3.02
N LEU A 106 19.96 5.46 2.52
CA LEU A 106 20.25 4.26 1.72
C LEU A 106 21.02 4.61 0.43
N LYS A 107 20.76 5.79 -0.16
CA LYS A 107 21.46 6.27 -1.35
C LYS A 107 22.97 6.49 -1.13
N GLU A 108 23.41 6.69 0.12
CA GLU A 108 24.85 6.73 0.46
C GLU A 108 25.54 5.36 0.32
N HIS A 109 24.78 4.26 0.36
CA HIS A 109 25.30 2.89 0.27
C HIS A 109 25.05 2.21 -1.09
N ILE A 110 24.06 2.69 -1.87
CA ILE A 110 23.68 2.13 -3.18
C ILE A 110 23.14 3.23 -4.10
N ASN A 111 23.47 3.18 -5.39
CA ASN A 111 22.97 4.18 -6.33
C ASN A 111 21.45 4.03 -6.56
N ILE A 112 20.67 4.95 -5.98
CA ILE A 112 19.21 5.04 -6.15
C ILE A 112 18.87 6.17 -7.12
N THR A 113 18.14 5.82 -8.18
CA THR A 113 17.53 6.82 -9.07
C THR A 113 16.27 7.40 -8.42
N MET A 114 16.23 8.72 -8.22
CA MET A 114 15.19 9.39 -7.46
C MET A 114 14.21 10.12 -8.38
N TYR A 115 12.91 9.85 -8.23
CA TYR A 115 11.86 10.43 -9.05
C TYR A 115 10.80 11.18 -8.23
N GLY A 116 10.16 12.16 -8.87
CA GLY A 116 9.09 12.95 -8.29
C GLY A 116 9.59 14.19 -7.55
N THR A 117 8.66 14.97 -7.00
CA THR A 117 9.00 16.25 -6.35
C THR A 117 9.79 16.09 -5.04
N CYS A 118 9.90 14.87 -4.52
CA CYS A 118 10.76 14.55 -3.39
C CYS A 118 12.19 14.12 -3.77
N GLY A 119 12.45 13.91 -5.06
CA GLY A 119 13.73 13.47 -5.61
C GLY A 119 14.26 14.46 -6.64
N ASP A 120 14.79 13.94 -7.75
CA ASP A 120 15.57 14.74 -8.73
C ASP A 120 14.70 15.41 -9.81
N GLY A 121 13.36 15.42 -9.66
CA GLY A 121 12.44 16.09 -10.58
C GLY A 121 11.32 15.22 -11.13
N ARG A 122 10.42 15.82 -11.92
CA ARG A 122 9.25 15.15 -12.52
C ARG A 122 9.56 14.65 -13.92
N PHE A 123 9.31 13.36 -14.12
CA PHE A 123 8.76 12.87 -15.38
C PHE A 123 7.26 12.66 -15.15
N ASP A 124 6.42 13.02 -16.09
CA ASP A 124 5.00 12.69 -16.08
C ASP A 124 4.65 11.72 -17.22
N GLY A 125 3.42 11.20 -17.18
CA GLY A 125 2.87 10.37 -18.26
C GLY A 125 3.69 9.12 -18.64
N GLU A 126 3.90 8.96 -19.95
CA GLU A 126 4.58 7.81 -20.55
C GLU A 126 6.08 7.85 -20.32
N GLU A 127 6.70 9.02 -20.39
CA GLU A 127 8.15 9.19 -20.15
C GLU A 127 8.54 8.69 -18.75
N TYR A 128 7.72 9.00 -17.74
CA TYR A 128 7.92 8.43 -16.41
C TYR A 128 7.81 6.90 -16.42
N THR A 129 6.82 6.36 -17.11
CA THR A 129 6.58 4.91 -17.15
C THR A 129 7.76 4.19 -17.81
N GLU A 130 8.27 4.70 -18.93
CA GLU A 130 9.44 4.17 -19.61
C GLU A 130 10.68 4.23 -18.70
N ALA A 131 10.98 5.41 -18.17
CA ALA A 131 12.15 5.63 -17.31
C ALA A 131 12.15 4.71 -16.09
N VAL A 132 11.01 4.52 -15.42
CA VAL A 132 10.97 3.64 -14.26
C VAL A 132 11.06 2.17 -14.65
N THR A 133 10.53 1.73 -15.80
CA THR A 133 10.57 0.30 -16.17
C THR A 133 11.98 -0.27 -16.34
N GLU A 134 12.98 0.57 -16.57
CA GLU A 134 14.39 0.16 -16.71
C GLU A 134 15.00 -0.43 -15.42
N HIS A 135 14.40 -0.20 -14.26
CA HIS A 135 14.98 -0.60 -12.97
C HIS A 135 14.58 -2.03 -12.58
N LYS A 136 15.51 -2.75 -11.96
CA LYS A 136 15.29 -4.07 -11.34
C LYS A 136 14.42 -3.97 -10.09
N PHE A 137 14.76 -3.03 -9.21
CA PHE A 137 14.11 -2.86 -7.92
C PHE A 137 13.34 -1.54 -7.83
N SER A 138 12.29 -1.56 -7.01
CA SER A 138 11.59 -0.35 -6.58
C SER A 138 11.61 -0.25 -5.07
N LEU A 139 12.14 0.84 -4.53
CA LEU A 139 12.03 1.17 -3.12
C LEU A 139 10.58 1.60 -2.82
N ILE A 140 9.84 0.78 -2.08
CA ILE A 140 8.44 1.00 -1.72
C ILE A 140 8.39 1.43 -0.25
N LEU A 141 8.40 2.75 -0.04
CA LEU A 141 8.19 3.37 1.25
C LEU A 141 6.75 3.88 1.32
N GLU A 142 5.86 3.13 1.98
CA GLU A 142 4.46 3.53 2.11
C GLU A 142 4.33 4.80 2.93
N ASN A 143 3.28 5.60 2.70
CA ASN A 143 3.17 6.88 3.40
C ASN A 143 3.13 6.71 4.93
N SER A 144 2.55 5.62 5.40
CA SER A 144 2.30 5.31 6.82
C SER A 144 2.47 3.83 7.08
N CYS A 145 2.95 3.43 8.26
CA CYS A 145 2.96 2.02 8.69
C CYS A 145 1.65 1.69 9.39
N CYS A 146 0.60 1.51 8.60
CA CYS A 146 -0.70 1.07 9.09
C CYS A 146 -0.96 -0.36 8.67
N ALA A 147 -1.66 -1.10 9.52
CA ALA A 147 -2.03 -2.49 9.30
C ALA A 147 -2.62 -2.66 7.89
N GLU A 148 -2.05 -3.59 7.13
CA GLU A 148 -2.44 -3.93 5.76
C GLU A 148 -2.37 -2.79 4.72
N TYR A 149 -1.75 -1.64 5.03
CA TYR A 149 -1.64 -0.51 4.10
C TYR A 149 -0.55 -0.76 3.04
N ILE A 150 -0.86 -1.65 2.10
CA ILE A 150 -0.02 -2.06 0.97
C ILE A 150 -0.66 -1.54 -0.32
N THR A 151 -0.09 -0.48 -0.88
CA THR A 151 -0.77 0.41 -1.82
C THR A 151 -0.45 0.14 -3.29
N GLU A 152 -0.89 1.03 -4.19
CA GLU A 152 -0.55 0.99 -5.60
C GLU A 152 0.95 0.90 -5.85
N LYS A 153 1.79 1.44 -4.97
CA LYS A 153 3.26 1.44 -5.14
C LYS A 153 3.79 0.01 -5.22
N PHE A 154 3.38 -0.84 -4.28
CA PHE A 154 3.73 -2.26 -4.26
C PHE A 154 3.17 -2.96 -5.50
N TRP A 155 1.87 -2.84 -5.75
CA TRP A 155 1.21 -3.58 -6.83
C TRP A 155 1.65 -3.15 -8.24
N ASP A 156 1.90 -1.85 -8.47
CA ASP A 156 2.42 -1.35 -9.75
C ASP A 156 3.86 -1.77 -9.98
N SER A 157 4.68 -1.87 -8.94
CA SER A 157 6.05 -2.40 -9.10
C SER A 157 6.02 -3.83 -9.64
N LEU A 158 5.15 -4.71 -9.12
CA LEU A 158 5.00 -6.06 -9.62
C LEU A 158 4.36 -6.10 -11.03
N LEU A 159 3.24 -5.39 -11.23
CA LEU A 159 2.42 -5.53 -12.43
C LEU A 159 2.81 -4.60 -13.58
N LYS A 160 2.92 -3.31 -13.31
CA LYS A 160 3.12 -2.29 -14.33
C LYS A 160 4.59 -2.20 -14.73
N TYR A 161 5.49 -2.31 -13.76
CA TYR A 161 6.91 -2.06 -13.95
C TYR A 161 7.77 -3.32 -13.98
N ASN A 162 7.20 -4.49 -13.65
CA ASN A 162 7.92 -5.76 -13.58
C ASN A 162 9.22 -5.69 -12.77
N GLN A 163 9.11 -5.06 -11.60
CA GLN A 163 10.16 -4.83 -10.63
C GLN A 163 10.02 -5.76 -9.44
N VAL A 164 11.12 -5.96 -8.72
CA VAL A 164 11.11 -6.52 -7.38
C VAL A 164 10.94 -5.37 -6.38
N PRO A 165 9.84 -5.31 -5.62
CA PRO A 165 9.64 -4.32 -4.58
C PRO A 165 10.58 -4.59 -3.39
N VAL A 166 11.25 -3.55 -2.90
CA VAL A 166 11.94 -3.52 -1.61
C VAL A 166 11.05 -2.72 -0.67
N VAL A 167 10.47 -3.34 0.36
CA VAL A 167 9.27 -2.81 1.02
C VAL A 167 9.48 -2.43 2.48
N TYR A 168 8.81 -1.34 2.87
CA TYR A 168 8.67 -0.91 4.26
C TYR A 168 7.33 -0.18 4.47
N GLY A 169 6.63 -0.54 5.55
CA GLY A 169 5.28 -0.05 5.87
C GLY A 169 4.51 -1.05 6.71
N ALA A 170 3.78 -1.95 6.04
CA ALA A 170 3.10 -3.08 6.69
C ALA A 170 4.09 -4.09 7.27
N THR A 171 3.62 -4.95 8.15
CA THR A 171 4.41 -6.03 8.78
C THR A 171 4.76 -7.14 7.79
N ARG A 172 5.76 -7.96 8.14
CA ARG A 172 6.19 -9.11 7.35
C ARG A 172 5.02 -10.07 7.09
N GLU A 173 4.25 -10.36 8.13
CA GLU A 173 3.11 -11.28 8.09
C GLU A 173 2.01 -10.76 7.15
N GLU A 174 1.78 -9.45 7.13
CA GLU A 174 0.79 -8.83 6.27
C GLU A 174 1.19 -8.87 4.79
N TYR A 175 2.47 -8.62 4.47
CA TYR A 175 2.99 -8.82 3.13
C TYR A 175 2.90 -10.30 2.71
N ASP A 176 3.40 -11.23 3.53
CA ASP A 176 3.40 -12.67 3.22
C ASP A 176 1.99 -13.23 2.97
N ARG A 177 0.98 -12.67 3.63
CA ARG A 177 -0.42 -13.07 3.45
C ARG A 177 -0.99 -12.74 2.07
N ILE A 178 -0.55 -11.65 1.44
CA ILE A 178 -1.18 -11.14 0.19
C ILE A 178 -0.24 -11.06 -1.01
N ALA A 179 1.07 -10.96 -0.79
CA ALA A 179 2.06 -10.89 -1.83
C ALA A 179 2.23 -12.25 -2.52
N PRO A 180 2.63 -12.27 -3.80
CA PRO A 180 3.12 -13.51 -4.40
C PRO A 180 4.33 -14.06 -3.62
N PRO A 181 4.53 -15.39 -3.59
CA PRO A 181 5.62 -15.99 -2.84
C PRO A 181 6.98 -15.54 -3.38
N LYS A 182 7.92 -15.19 -2.49
CA LYS A 182 9.29 -14.74 -2.85
C LYS A 182 9.28 -13.62 -3.91
N SER A 183 8.36 -12.67 -3.80
CA SER A 183 8.21 -11.62 -4.82
C SER A 183 8.77 -10.25 -4.42
N TYR A 184 9.24 -10.10 -3.19
CA TYR A 184 9.65 -8.82 -2.61
C TYR A 184 10.79 -9.02 -1.60
N ILE A 185 11.49 -7.94 -1.29
CA ILE A 185 12.54 -7.87 -0.26
C ILE A 185 11.99 -7.08 0.91
N PHE A 186 11.96 -7.68 2.11
CA PHE A 186 11.51 -6.99 3.33
C PHE A 186 12.69 -6.26 3.98
N MET A 187 12.59 -4.95 4.16
CA MET A 187 13.75 -4.18 4.63
C MET A 187 14.20 -4.55 6.05
N GLN A 188 13.26 -4.95 6.92
CA GLN A 188 13.60 -5.29 8.32
C GLN A 188 14.22 -6.69 8.47
N ASP A 189 14.45 -7.42 7.37
CA ASP A 189 15.26 -8.65 7.39
C ASP A 189 16.77 -8.36 7.50
N PHE A 190 17.18 -7.09 7.44
CA PHE A 190 18.59 -6.64 7.44
C PHE A 190 18.90 -5.82 8.69
N SER A 191 20.12 -5.95 9.19
CA SER A 191 20.60 -5.28 10.40
C SER A 191 21.11 -3.85 10.17
N SER A 192 21.43 -3.48 8.92
CA SER A 192 21.93 -2.16 8.56
C SER A 192 21.60 -1.76 7.11
N LEU A 193 21.74 -0.48 6.78
CA LEU A 193 21.58 0.01 5.40
C LEU A 193 22.64 -0.56 4.47
N GLU A 194 23.85 -0.78 4.97
CA GLU A 194 24.94 -1.39 4.21
C GLU A 194 24.62 -2.85 3.87
N GLU A 195 24.06 -3.62 4.80
CA GLU A 195 23.66 -5.00 4.55
C GLU A 195 22.52 -5.07 3.52
N LEU A 196 21.50 -4.21 3.67
CA LEU A 196 20.40 -4.09 2.70
C LEU A 196 20.93 -3.71 1.30
N ALA A 197 21.81 -2.71 1.22
CA ALA A 197 22.42 -2.26 -0.03
C ALA A 197 23.28 -3.36 -0.69
N GLY A 198 24.07 -4.08 0.10
CA GLY A 198 24.88 -5.21 -0.34
C GLY A 198 24.01 -6.34 -0.89
N PHE A 199 22.91 -6.67 -0.20
CA PHE A 199 21.95 -7.67 -0.66
C PHE A 199 21.27 -7.29 -1.98
N ILE A 200 20.77 -6.06 -2.09
CA ILE A 200 20.14 -5.56 -3.34
C ILE A 200 21.15 -5.61 -4.50
N THR A 201 22.39 -5.22 -4.26
CA THR A 201 23.46 -5.26 -5.28
C THR A 201 23.78 -6.69 -5.70
N LYS A 202 23.94 -7.61 -4.73
CA LYS A 202 24.19 -9.03 -4.99
C LYS A 202 23.09 -9.65 -5.87
N VAL A 203 21.82 -9.50 -5.46
CA VAL A 203 20.68 -10.04 -6.23
C VAL A 203 20.59 -9.35 -7.59
N GLY A 204 20.79 -8.04 -7.64
CA GLY A 204 20.71 -7.24 -8.87
C GLY A 204 21.75 -7.58 -9.93
N SER A 205 22.92 -8.09 -9.52
CA SER A 205 24.02 -8.50 -10.39
C SER A 205 24.01 -9.99 -10.76
N SER A 206 23.05 -10.77 -10.25
CA SER A 206 22.90 -12.20 -10.55
C SER A 206 21.63 -12.45 -11.36
N GLU A 207 21.79 -12.94 -12.59
CA GLU A 207 20.64 -13.32 -13.43
C GLU A 207 19.76 -14.37 -12.75
N ILE A 208 20.39 -15.33 -12.08
CA ILE A 208 19.69 -16.43 -11.41
C ILE A 208 18.93 -15.87 -10.20
N GLU A 209 19.61 -15.18 -9.28
CA GLU A 209 18.96 -14.69 -8.05
C GLU A 209 17.87 -13.66 -8.34
N TYR A 210 18.05 -12.79 -9.33
CA TYR A 210 17.02 -11.83 -9.70
C TYR A 210 15.77 -12.50 -10.31
N ASN A 211 15.94 -13.46 -11.21
CA ASN A 211 14.81 -14.15 -11.83
C ASN A 211 14.03 -15.03 -10.86
N GLU A 212 14.67 -15.50 -9.78
CA GLU A 212 13.98 -16.19 -8.68
C GLU A 212 12.87 -15.35 -8.05
N TYR A 213 13.05 -14.03 -7.95
CA TYR A 213 12.01 -13.10 -7.47
C TYR A 213 10.83 -12.91 -8.43
N HIS A 214 10.91 -13.49 -9.63
CA HIS A 214 9.85 -13.49 -10.62
C HIS A 214 9.24 -14.88 -10.85
N TYR A 215 9.73 -15.92 -10.17
CA TYR A 215 9.24 -17.29 -10.32
C TYR A 215 7.74 -17.42 -10.01
N TRP A 216 7.23 -16.62 -9.06
CA TRP A 216 5.82 -16.60 -8.68
C TRP A 216 4.85 -16.37 -9.85
N ARG A 217 5.30 -15.76 -10.94
CA ARG A 217 4.50 -15.51 -12.15
C ARG A 217 4.08 -16.81 -12.85
N ARG A 218 4.78 -17.91 -12.61
CA ARG A 218 4.39 -19.25 -13.08
C ARG A 218 3.35 -19.90 -12.19
N LEU A 219 3.29 -19.47 -10.93
CA LEU A 219 2.42 -20.03 -9.89
C LEU A 219 1.09 -19.31 -9.79
N GLY A 220 1.02 -18.05 -10.26
CA GLY A 220 -0.18 -17.24 -10.20
C GLY A 220 -0.01 -15.89 -10.86
N TYR A 221 -1.04 -15.06 -10.73
CA TYR A 221 -1.08 -13.71 -11.26
C TYR A 221 -1.51 -12.72 -10.19
N VAL A 222 -1.10 -11.47 -10.37
CA VAL A 222 -1.52 -10.36 -9.53
C VAL A 222 -2.63 -9.59 -10.24
N THR A 223 -3.60 -9.11 -9.46
CA THR A 223 -4.63 -8.18 -9.95
C THR A 223 -4.58 -6.91 -9.12
N LYS A 224 -4.41 -5.75 -9.78
CA LYS A 224 -4.54 -4.44 -9.13
C LYS A 224 -5.96 -3.92 -9.29
N ARG A 225 -6.51 -3.33 -8.22
CA ARG A 225 -7.80 -2.64 -8.26
C ARG A 225 -7.58 -1.18 -8.65
N ARG A 226 -8.02 -0.78 -9.84
CA ARG A 226 -7.73 0.56 -10.39
C ARG A 226 -8.73 1.60 -9.90
N ASN A 227 -10.03 1.33 -9.98
CA ASN A 227 -11.05 2.36 -9.79
C ASN A 227 -12.09 2.01 -8.72
N PRO A 228 -12.81 3.01 -8.14
CA PRO A 228 -13.93 2.80 -7.21
C PRO A 228 -15.01 1.83 -7.74
N GLU A 229 -15.24 1.81 -9.05
CA GLU A 229 -16.22 0.94 -9.72
C GLU A 229 -15.84 -0.53 -9.62
N ASP A 230 -14.59 -0.90 -9.98
CA ASP A 230 -14.05 -2.27 -9.81
C ASP A 230 -14.18 -2.79 -8.36
N ARG A 231 -14.25 -1.86 -7.41
CA ARG A 231 -14.15 -2.12 -5.96
C ARG A 231 -15.52 -2.34 -5.31
N ILE A 232 -16.59 -1.76 -5.86
CA ILE A 232 -17.97 -2.03 -5.41
C ILE A 232 -18.45 -3.39 -5.95
N HIS A 233 -18.06 -3.76 -7.17
CA HIS A 233 -18.53 -4.98 -7.84
C HIS A 233 -17.84 -6.28 -7.38
N HIS A 234 -16.71 -6.21 -6.68
CA HIS A 234 -15.95 -7.39 -6.23
C HIS A 234 -16.00 -7.66 -4.72
N CYS A 235 -15.76 -8.91 -4.33
CA CYS A 235 -15.91 -9.47 -2.97
C CYS A 235 -17.35 -9.55 -2.43
N ASN A 236 -18.35 -9.67 -3.31
CA ASN A 236 -19.77 -9.59 -2.93
C ASN A 236 -20.11 -8.27 -2.22
N SER A 237 -19.34 -7.19 -2.39
CA SER A 237 -19.53 -5.94 -1.65
C SER A 237 -20.91 -5.34 -1.88
N ILE A 238 -21.44 -5.36 -3.12
CA ILE A 238 -22.84 -5.00 -3.39
C ILE A 238 -23.82 -5.88 -2.62
N CYS A 239 -23.61 -7.19 -2.59
CA CYS A 239 -24.51 -8.11 -1.87
C CYS A 239 -24.45 -7.84 -0.36
N ARG A 240 -23.24 -7.69 0.19
CA ARG A 240 -23.02 -7.30 1.59
C ARG A 240 -23.67 -5.96 1.91
N MET A 241 -23.53 -4.96 1.04
CA MET A 241 -24.18 -3.66 1.20
C MET A 241 -25.70 -3.81 1.19
N SER A 242 -26.26 -4.56 0.24
CA SER A 242 -27.70 -4.84 0.15
C SER A 242 -28.21 -5.50 1.43
N ASP A 243 -27.52 -6.53 1.91
CA ASP A 243 -27.91 -7.25 3.12
C ASP A 243 -27.74 -6.39 4.38
N THR A 244 -26.71 -5.56 4.42
CA THR A 244 -26.49 -4.58 5.49
C THR A 244 -27.64 -3.57 5.56
N VAL A 245 -28.08 -3.04 4.41
CA VAL A 245 -29.23 -2.14 4.33
C VAL A 245 -30.52 -2.85 4.77
N LYS A 246 -30.75 -4.10 4.36
CA LYS A 246 -31.91 -4.89 4.82
C LYS A 246 -31.90 -5.09 6.33
N GLN A 247 -30.75 -5.45 6.90
CA GLN A 247 -30.59 -5.64 8.34
C GLN A 247 -30.81 -4.33 9.11
N ALA A 248 -30.29 -3.21 8.62
CA ALA A 248 -30.51 -1.90 9.22
C ALA A 248 -31.99 -1.50 9.21
N ARG A 249 -32.70 -1.75 8.10
CA ARG A 249 -34.16 -1.54 8.01
C ARG A 249 -34.94 -2.44 8.96
N ALA A 250 -34.42 -3.63 9.25
CA ALA A 250 -34.97 -4.55 10.26
C ALA A 250 -34.58 -4.17 11.70
N GLY A 251 -33.91 -3.04 11.92
CA GLY A 251 -33.58 -2.51 13.25
C GLY A 251 -32.20 -2.91 13.78
N LYS A 252 -31.38 -3.63 13.01
CA LYS A 252 -30.00 -3.94 13.43
C LYS A 252 -29.17 -2.66 13.49
N LYS A 253 -28.46 -2.47 14.60
CA LYS A 253 -27.50 -1.36 14.77
C LYS A 253 -26.10 -1.81 14.34
N PHE A 254 -25.35 -0.87 13.78
CA PHE A 254 -23.97 -1.05 13.35
C PHE A 254 -23.10 0.01 14.01
N GLN A 255 -21.93 -0.41 14.48
CA GLN A 255 -20.95 0.45 15.11
C GLN A 255 -19.60 0.16 14.48
N TYR A 256 -18.89 1.23 14.14
CA TYR A 256 -17.52 1.17 13.65
C TYR A 256 -16.64 1.99 14.60
N ASP A 257 -15.52 1.40 15.00
CA ASP A 257 -14.49 2.05 15.81
C ASP A 257 -13.29 2.38 14.93
N GLU A 258 -13.19 3.65 14.54
CA GLU A 258 -12.05 4.14 13.77
C GLU A 258 -10.73 4.04 14.54
N MET A 259 -10.77 4.01 15.88
CA MET A 259 -9.60 3.91 16.74
C MET A 259 -9.12 2.47 16.97
N SER A 260 -9.87 1.49 16.47
CA SER A 260 -9.48 0.08 16.55
C SER A 260 -8.21 -0.24 15.75
N ASP A 261 -7.71 -1.46 15.95
CA ASP A 261 -6.57 -2.05 15.24
C ASP A 261 -6.79 -2.18 13.72
N VAL A 262 -8.03 -2.01 13.24
CA VAL A 262 -8.41 -2.07 11.82
C VAL A 262 -8.15 -0.75 11.08
N PHE A 263 -7.94 0.36 11.80
CA PHE A 263 -7.69 1.66 11.16
C PHE A 263 -6.67 2.52 11.93
N PHE A 264 -7.08 3.50 12.76
CA PHE A 264 -6.11 4.38 13.45
C PHE A 264 -5.23 3.60 14.43
N GLY A 265 -5.80 2.67 15.21
CA GLY A 265 -5.06 1.84 16.16
C GLY A 265 -4.14 0.82 15.49
N GLY A 266 -4.33 0.55 14.19
CA GLY A 266 -3.45 -0.29 13.39
C GLY A 266 -2.19 0.41 12.90
N CYS A 267 -2.04 1.71 13.14
CA CYS A 267 -0.87 2.47 12.73
C CYS A 267 0.22 2.47 13.80
N ARG A 268 1.45 2.20 13.37
CA ARG A 268 2.65 2.13 14.20
C ARG A 268 3.55 3.33 13.95
N ASP A 269 4.39 3.65 14.93
CA ASP A 269 5.42 4.68 14.81
C ASP A 269 6.65 4.12 14.08
N CYS A 270 6.66 4.25 12.76
CA CYS A 270 7.76 3.72 11.94
C CYS A 270 9.08 4.45 12.18
N GLN A 271 9.07 5.68 12.70
CA GLN A 271 10.31 6.46 12.77
C GLN A 271 11.31 5.74 13.69
N LYS A 272 10.84 5.25 14.84
CA LYS A 272 11.66 4.49 15.80
C LYS A 272 12.22 3.20 15.21
N GLU A 273 11.47 2.55 14.34
CA GLU A 273 11.91 1.31 13.68
C GLU A 273 12.97 1.58 12.62
N LEU A 274 12.93 2.74 11.96
CA LEU A 274 13.96 3.13 11.00
C LEU A 274 15.20 3.70 11.65
N ASP A 275 15.07 4.32 12.82
CA ASP A 275 16.22 4.82 13.58
C ASP A 275 17.19 3.69 13.96
N PHE A 276 16.75 2.42 13.98
CA PHE A 276 17.62 1.25 14.17
C PHE A 276 18.66 1.04 13.05
N PHE A 277 18.41 1.56 11.85
CA PHE A 277 19.33 1.43 10.72
C PHE A 277 20.53 2.40 10.79
N TYR A 278 20.51 3.35 11.72
CA TYR A 278 21.51 4.41 11.92
C TYR A 278 22.23 4.26 13.26
#